data_AF-A0A2N7VI46-F1
#
_entry.id   AF-A0A2N7VI46-F1
#
_cell.length_a   1.000
_cell.length_b   1.000
_cell.length_c   1.000
_cell.angle_alpha   90.00
_cell.angle_beta   90.00
_cell.angle_gamma   90.00
#
_symmetry.space_group_name_H-M   'P 1'
#
loop_
_entity.id
_entity.type
_entity.pdbx_description
1 polymer ?
#
loop_
_entity_poly.entity_id
_entity_poly.type
_entity_poly.pdbx_seq_one_letter_code
_entity_poly.pdbx_strand_id
1 'polypeptide(L)'
;MKNAPLITALAVYVPPPVALDRWQDIEPTPHETAPSGWDAWIASWRREYGARTATAKEAASTDLNDASAEGASNPRVDRAPVELEADQSGLAARVTHAICAARHREAASIDFVIFCHTSLNEHVSTTVAGRLRTIVGTPCFPFSVSQQQGASLFTALQLATDLLIAEPDARTILIVAAEKWCPPFSRWTGQAILHGDAAGAILVERPALATRGLQLIDASAHPLHRASAHPPLSRAGIECVWAPALLSTIDAMLARHGLHSNGLAATVGQAIDPKLDDLVCRHLGVCSTEPRRCAYLGAADSIVRLARTLGSHRFTSQDRILMWGIGLGGYTGCALLAAHGFPSILGDVDSHNSA
;
A
#
# COMPACT_ATOMS: atom_id res chain seq x y z
N MET A 1 11.56 -22.66 16.12
CA MET A 1 10.66 -21.50 15.87
C MET A 1 9.68 -21.34 17.02
N LYS A 2 10.09 -20.76 18.15
CA LYS A 2 9.15 -20.32 19.19
C LYS A 2 9.34 -18.82 19.30
N ASN A 3 8.30 -18.05 18.95
CA ASN A 3 8.18 -16.57 19.03
C ASN A 3 8.13 -15.77 17.71
N ALA A 4 7.70 -16.35 16.59
CA ALA A 4 7.38 -15.53 15.41
C ALA A 4 6.18 -14.60 15.74
N PRO A 5 6.26 -13.30 15.39
CA PRO A 5 5.22 -12.33 15.73
C PRO A 5 3.90 -12.62 15.02
N LEU A 6 2.79 -12.17 15.62
CA LEU A 6 1.44 -12.32 15.12
C LEU A 6 0.87 -10.98 14.71
N ILE A 7 0.24 -10.91 13.54
CA ILE A 7 -0.69 -9.85 13.19
C ILE A 7 -2.02 -10.17 13.85
N THR A 8 -2.45 -9.35 14.80
CA THR A 8 -3.62 -9.62 15.66
C THR A 8 -4.81 -8.71 15.37
N ALA A 9 -4.57 -7.57 14.74
CA ALA A 9 -5.62 -6.68 14.26
C ALA A 9 -5.20 -5.95 12.98
N LEU A 10 -6.20 -5.65 12.15
CA LEU A 10 -6.09 -4.73 11.01
C LEU A 10 -7.20 -3.68 11.12
N ALA A 11 -6.89 -2.45 10.71
CA ALA A 11 -7.89 -1.42 10.49
C ALA A 11 -7.72 -0.85 9.09
N VAL A 12 -8.81 -0.64 8.36
CA VAL A 12 -8.75 -0.11 7.00
C VAL A 12 -9.79 0.99 6.81
N TYR A 13 -9.45 1.95 5.97
CA TYR A 13 -10.37 2.96 5.52
C TYR A 13 -10.06 3.33 4.08
N VAL A 14 -11.05 3.12 3.21
CA VAL A 14 -11.03 3.53 1.81
C VAL A 14 -12.25 4.44 1.59
N PRO A 15 -12.06 5.72 1.25
CA PRO A 15 -13.17 6.63 0.99
C PRO A 15 -13.95 6.20 -0.27
N PRO A 16 -15.19 6.70 -0.44
CA PRO A 16 -15.98 6.39 -1.63
C PRO A 16 -15.26 6.78 -2.93
N PRO A 17 -15.43 5.99 -4.01
CA PRO A 17 -14.81 6.29 -5.29
C PRO A 17 -15.53 7.41 -6.04
N VAL A 18 -14.80 8.45 -6.46
CA VAL A 18 -15.28 9.58 -7.27
C VAL A 18 -14.79 9.43 -8.71
N ALA A 19 -15.62 9.85 -9.67
CA ALA A 19 -15.25 9.87 -11.08
C ALA A 19 -14.20 10.96 -11.37
N LEU A 20 -13.25 10.67 -12.26
CA LEU A 20 -12.11 11.54 -12.53
C LEU A 20 -12.47 12.87 -13.22
N ASP A 21 -13.53 12.90 -14.01
CA ASP A 21 -14.09 14.12 -14.60
C ASP A 21 -14.52 15.10 -13.50
N ARG A 22 -15.26 14.61 -12.51
CA ARG A 22 -15.64 15.38 -11.32
C ARG A 22 -14.44 15.81 -10.49
N TRP A 23 -13.36 15.03 -10.44
CA TRP A 23 -12.14 15.43 -9.76
C TRP A 23 -11.44 16.61 -10.43
N GLN A 24 -11.39 16.64 -11.76
CA GLN A 24 -10.87 17.78 -12.52
C GLN A 24 -11.68 19.06 -12.25
N ASP A 25 -12.97 18.93 -11.97
CA ASP A 25 -13.83 20.05 -11.58
C ASP A 25 -13.67 20.48 -10.11
N ILE A 26 -13.16 19.61 -9.24
CA ILE A 26 -12.81 19.94 -7.83
C ILE A 26 -11.48 20.72 -7.75
N GLU A 27 -10.59 20.49 -8.73
CA GLU A 27 -9.24 21.07 -8.85
C GLU A 27 -9.14 22.62 -8.78
N PRO A 28 -10.13 23.43 -9.20
CA PRO A 28 -10.04 24.90 -9.10
C PRO A 28 -10.33 25.44 -7.69
N THR A 29 -11.06 24.70 -6.85
CA THR A 29 -11.63 25.24 -5.61
C THR A 29 -10.61 25.56 -4.49
N PRO A 30 -9.46 24.85 -4.35
CA PRO A 30 -8.44 25.21 -3.36
C PRO A 30 -7.62 26.46 -3.73
N HIS A 31 -7.71 26.95 -4.97
CA HIS A 31 -6.91 28.10 -5.42
C HIS A 31 -7.32 29.43 -4.78
N GLU A 32 -8.55 29.55 -4.27
CA GLU A 32 -9.03 30.82 -3.72
C GLU A 32 -8.51 31.11 -2.29
N THR A 33 -7.94 30.13 -1.59
CA THR A 33 -7.44 30.29 -0.21
C THR A 33 -5.96 29.95 -0.02
N ALA A 34 -5.21 29.70 -1.10
CA ALA A 34 -3.80 29.33 -1.01
C ALA A 34 -2.93 30.54 -0.58
N PRO A 35 -2.05 30.41 0.43
CA PRO A 35 -1.08 31.45 0.76
C PRO A 35 -0.17 31.75 -0.44
N SER A 36 0.24 33.00 -0.60
CA SER A 36 1.03 33.52 -1.74
C SER A 36 2.34 32.78 -2.06
N GLY A 37 2.83 31.92 -1.15
CA GLY A 37 3.98 31.05 -1.39
C GLY A 37 3.66 29.78 -2.21
N TRP A 38 2.42 29.30 -2.18
CA TRP A 38 2.01 28.13 -2.96
C TRP A 38 2.00 28.41 -4.45
N ASP A 39 1.43 29.54 -4.88
CA ASP A 39 1.45 29.92 -6.30
C ASP A 39 2.87 30.14 -6.83
N ALA A 40 3.78 30.69 -6.02
CA ALA A 40 5.18 30.83 -6.38
C ALA A 40 5.90 29.48 -6.50
N TRP A 41 5.59 28.54 -5.60
CA TRP A 41 6.09 27.17 -5.66
C TRP A 41 5.50 26.40 -6.85
N ILE A 42 4.20 26.49 -7.12
CA ILE A 42 3.57 25.91 -8.31
C ILE A 42 4.12 26.54 -9.60
N ALA A 43 4.31 27.87 -9.64
CA ALA A 43 4.86 28.56 -10.80
C ALA A 43 6.32 28.18 -11.08
N SER A 44 7.11 27.88 -10.04
CA SER A 44 8.49 27.39 -10.23
C SER A 44 8.52 25.98 -10.82
N TRP A 45 7.60 25.10 -10.43
CA TRP A 45 7.44 23.75 -11.00
C TRP A 45 6.79 23.74 -12.39
N ARG A 46 5.84 24.65 -12.67
CA ARG A 46 5.17 24.76 -13.98
C ARG A 46 6.13 25.07 -15.12
N ARG A 47 7.24 25.78 -14.84
CA ARG A 47 8.26 26.09 -15.87
C ARG A 47 9.01 24.86 -16.35
N GLU A 48 9.16 23.84 -15.49
CA GLU A 48 9.84 22.58 -15.79
C GLU A 48 8.89 21.47 -16.29
N TYR A 49 7.61 21.49 -15.89
CA TYR A 49 6.61 20.51 -16.34
C TYR A 49 5.74 20.96 -17.52
N GLY A 50 5.52 22.27 -17.72
CA GLY A 50 4.68 22.81 -18.80
C GLY A 50 5.20 22.50 -20.20
N ALA A 51 6.53 22.37 -20.35
CA ALA A 51 7.16 21.94 -21.59
C ALA A 51 6.92 20.44 -21.90
N ARG A 52 6.66 19.61 -20.88
CA ARG A 52 6.39 18.17 -21.02
C ARG A 52 4.91 17.85 -21.28
N THR A 53 3.98 18.67 -20.79
CA THR A 53 2.54 18.48 -21.07
C THR A 53 2.15 18.91 -22.48
N ALA A 54 2.84 19.91 -23.06
CA ALA A 54 2.65 20.28 -24.46
C ALA A 54 3.16 19.18 -25.42
N THR A 55 4.35 18.63 -25.12
CA THR A 55 4.92 17.50 -25.90
C THR A 55 4.17 16.18 -25.70
N ALA A 56 3.53 15.94 -24.54
CA ALA A 56 2.67 14.78 -24.33
C ALA A 56 1.32 14.89 -25.09
N LYS A 57 0.78 16.10 -25.27
CA LYS A 57 -0.39 16.36 -26.12
C LYS A 57 -0.04 16.22 -27.61
N GLU A 58 1.15 16.66 -28.00
CA GLU A 58 1.64 16.51 -29.38
C GLU A 58 1.99 15.05 -29.71
N ALA A 59 2.68 14.32 -28.83
CA ALA A 59 2.95 12.88 -29.01
C ALA A 59 1.65 12.04 -29.04
N ALA A 60 0.65 12.40 -28.23
CA ALA A 60 -0.67 11.78 -28.31
C ALA A 60 -1.42 12.10 -29.62
N SER A 61 -1.04 13.15 -30.35
CA SER A 61 -1.62 13.50 -31.65
C SER A 61 -0.89 12.87 -32.84
N THR A 62 0.42 12.58 -32.71
CA THR A 62 1.18 11.88 -33.74
C THR A 62 0.98 10.36 -33.72
N ASP A 63 0.74 9.76 -32.54
CA ASP A 63 0.45 8.32 -32.41
C ASP A 63 -0.99 7.94 -32.79
N LEU A 64 -1.89 8.91 -32.97
CA LEU A 64 -3.25 8.66 -33.45
C LEU A 64 -3.32 8.24 -34.93
N ASN A 65 -2.23 8.42 -35.69
CA ASN A 65 -2.16 7.99 -37.09
C ASN A 65 -1.58 6.58 -37.29
N ASP A 66 -0.95 5.97 -36.28
CA ASP A 66 -0.45 4.58 -36.34
C ASP A 66 -1.36 3.57 -35.62
N ALA A 67 -2.41 4.04 -34.95
CA ALA A 67 -3.39 3.20 -34.23
C ALA A 67 -4.52 2.62 -35.11
N SER A 68 -4.38 2.63 -36.45
CA SER A 68 -5.34 1.99 -37.35
C SER A 68 -5.14 0.47 -37.53
N ALA A 69 -4.28 -0.17 -36.73
CA ALA A 69 -4.10 -1.61 -36.78
C ALA A 69 -3.79 -2.23 -35.41
N GLU A 70 -4.70 -2.12 -34.45
CA GLU A 70 -5.02 -3.19 -33.47
C GLU A 70 -6.13 -2.72 -32.52
N GLY A 71 -7.36 -3.19 -32.79
CA GLY A 71 -8.53 -2.88 -31.99
C GLY A 71 -8.53 -3.64 -30.65
N ALA A 72 -8.41 -2.89 -29.56
CA ALA A 72 -9.04 -3.21 -28.27
C ALA A 72 -9.19 -1.93 -27.44
N SER A 73 -10.37 -1.33 -27.48
CA SER A 73 -10.79 -0.29 -26.53
C SER A 73 -10.75 -0.85 -25.11
N ASN A 74 -9.67 -0.59 -24.38
CA ASN A 74 -9.53 -1.09 -23.01
C ASN A 74 -10.18 -0.06 -22.06
N PRO A 75 -11.21 -0.43 -21.26
CA PRO A 75 -11.84 0.53 -20.37
C PRO A 75 -10.85 0.98 -19.30
N ARG A 76 -10.52 2.29 -19.25
CA ARG A 76 -9.69 2.89 -18.21
C ARG A 76 -10.41 2.78 -16.87
N VAL A 77 -9.68 2.56 -15.77
CA VAL A 77 -10.22 2.84 -14.43
C VAL A 77 -10.50 4.34 -14.40
N ASP A 78 -11.76 4.72 -14.28
CA ASP A 78 -12.25 6.09 -14.36
C ASP A 78 -12.64 6.67 -12.99
N ARG A 79 -12.56 5.84 -11.93
CA ARG A 79 -12.90 6.20 -10.56
C ARG A 79 -11.77 5.89 -9.60
N ALA A 80 -11.50 6.80 -8.68
CA ALA A 80 -10.55 6.61 -7.59
C ALA A 80 -11.23 6.90 -6.25
N PRO A 81 -10.92 6.16 -5.17
CA PRO A 81 -11.19 6.60 -3.80
C PRO A 81 -10.59 7.98 -3.57
N VAL A 82 -11.43 8.93 -3.16
CA VAL A 82 -11.02 10.30 -2.89
C VAL A 82 -11.52 10.70 -1.51
N GLU A 83 -10.58 11.02 -0.62
CA GLU A 83 -10.91 11.62 0.67
C GLU A 83 -11.08 13.14 0.49
N LEU A 84 -12.13 13.71 1.06
CA LEU A 84 -12.47 15.14 0.91
C LEU A 84 -12.30 15.92 2.21
N GLU A 85 -12.46 15.26 3.35
CA GLU A 85 -12.59 15.89 4.66
C GLU A 85 -11.33 15.73 5.52
N ALA A 86 -10.50 14.73 5.21
CA ALA A 86 -9.26 14.45 5.94
C ALA A 86 -8.01 14.59 5.08
N ASP A 87 -6.97 15.14 5.70
CA ASP A 87 -5.60 15.14 5.19
C ASP A 87 -4.94 13.74 5.38
N GLN A 88 -3.68 13.60 4.95
CA GLN A 88 -2.97 12.32 5.06
C GLN A 88 -2.85 11.87 6.51
N SER A 89 -2.49 12.80 7.39
CA SER A 89 -2.27 12.47 8.79
C SER A 89 -3.59 12.19 9.54
N GLY A 90 -4.70 12.76 9.09
CA GLY A 90 -6.08 12.47 9.52
C GLY A 90 -6.55 11.09 9.07
N LEU A 91 -6.24 10.67 7.84
CA LEU A 91 -6.44 9.30 7.36
C LEU A 91 -5.67 8.30 8.23
N ALA A 92 -4.38 8.56 8.48
CA ALA A 92 -3.55 7.73 9.35
C ALA A 92 -4.11 7.68 10.79
N ALA A 93 -4.48 8.84 11.35
CA ALA A 93 -5.07 8.93 12.68
C ALA A 93 -6.36 8.12 12.81
N ARG A 94 -7.22 8.10 11.78
CA ARG A 94 -8.49 7.37 11.79
C ARG A 94 -8.27 5.87 12.02
N VAL A 95 -7.40 5.23 11.25
CA VAL A 95 -7.11 3.79 11.41
C VAL A 95 -6.35 3.48 12.69
N THR A 96 -5.50 4.40 13.16
CA THR A 96 -4.85 4.29 14.48
C THR A 96 -5.88 4.34 15.61
N HIS A 97 -6.81 5.28 15.59
CA HIS A 97 -7.88 5.37 16.58
C HIS A 97 -8.74 4.10 16.60
N ALA A 98 -9.08 3.55 15.43
CA ALA A 98 -9.82 2.28 15.36
C ALA A 98 -9.08 1.15 16.08
N ILE A 99 -7.78 0.96 15.82
CA ILE A 99 -6.96 -0.04 16.54
C ILE A 99 -6.94 0.24 18.04
N CYS A 100 -6.60 1.47 18.45
CA CYS A 100 -6.51 1.84 19.87
C CYS A 100 -7.83 1.64 20.62
N ALA A 101 -8.97 1.99 20.00
CA ALA A 101 -10.29 1.84 20.60
C ALA A 101 -10.72 0.37 20.76
N ALA A 102 -10.28 -0.51 19.84
CA ALA A 102 -10.59 -1.94 19.90
C ALA A 102 -9.68 -2.72 20.86
N ARG A 103 -8.55 -2.16 21.30
CA ARG A 103 -7.64 -2.82 22.25
C ARG A 103 -8.29 -2.95 23.63
N HIS A 104 -8.07 -4.10 24.27
CA HIS A 104 -8.42 -4.27 25.68
C HIS A 104 -7.66 -3.26 26.55
N ARG A 105 -8.31 -2.75 27.61
CA ARG A 105 -7.68 -1.79 28.54
C ARG A 105 -6.41 -2.31 29.22
N GLU A 106 -6.30 -3.62 29.37
CA GLU A 106 -5.16 -4.31 29.98
C GLU A 106 -4.13 -4.78 28.93
N ALA A 107 -4.36 -4.52 27.64
CA ALA A 107 -3.38 -4.85 26.61
C ALA A 107 -2.10 -4.05 26.85
N ALA A 108 -0.95 -4.64 26.49
CA ALA A 108 0.34 -3.96 26.58
C ALA A 108 0.30 -2.61 25.84
N SER A 109 1.14 -1.65 26.22
CA SER A 109 1.32 -0.45 25.42
C SER A 109 1.83 -0.80 24.02
N ILE A 110 1.54 0.05 23.04
CA ILE A 110 2.22 -0.01 21.75
C ILE A 110 3.60 0.63 21.94
N ASP A 111 4.67 -0.13 21.67
CA ASP A 111 6.05 0.28 21.91
C ASP A 111 6.65 1.03 20.72
N PHE A 112 6.22 0.65 19.51
CA PHE A 112 6.65 1.29 18.26
C PHE A 112 5.48 1.61 17.35
N VAL A 113 5.57 2.75 16.67
CA VAL A 113 4.70 3.08 15.53
C VAL A 113 5.55 3.30 14.29
N ILE A 114 5.26 2.54 13.24
CA ILE A 114 5.92 2.64 11.93
C ILE A 114 4.92 3.22 10.94
N PHE A 115 5.16 4.43 10.44
CA PHE A 115 4.32 5.08 9.44
C PHE A 115 4.85 4.88 8.02
N CYS A 116 4.05 4.31 7.14
CA CYS A 116 4.38 4.03 5.74
C CYS A 116 3.64 5.01 4.81
N HIS A 117 4.37 5.71 3.95
CA HIS A 117 3.74 6.62 3.00
C HIS A 117 4.65 6.97 1.81
N THR A 118 4.02 7.48 0.74
CA THR A 118 4.74 8.12 -0.37
C THR A 118 4.21 9.52 -0.67
N SER A 119 2.90 9.75 -0.54
CA SER A 119 2.34 11.08 -0.68
C SER A 119 2.89 12.02 0.40
N LEU A 120 2.92 13.30 0.07
CA LEU A 120 3.40 14.32 0.98
C LEU A 120 2.41 14.54 2.11
N ASN A 121 2.97 14.82 3.29
CA ASN A 121 2.23 15.33 4.43
C ASN A 121 1.72 16.75 4.13
N GLU A 122 0.56 17.12 4.66
CA GLU A 122 0.01 18.48 4.53
C GLU A 122 0.91 19.56 5.15
N HIS A 123 1.82 19.18 6.05
CA HIS A 123 2.75 20.08 6.72
C HIS A 123 4.19 19.53 6.69
N VAL A 124 5.04 20.11 5.83
CA VAL A 124 6.46 19.69 5.63
C VAL A 124 7.31 19.79 6.90
N SER A 125 6.97 20.69 7.82
CA SER A 125 7.68 20.88 9.09
C SER A 125 7.22 19.92 10.20
N THR A 126 6.24 19.06 9.94
CA THR A 126 5.68 18.14 10.93
C THR A 126 5.81 16.69 10.47
N THR A 127 5.73 15.76 11.43
CA THR A 127 5.81 14.32 11.14
C THR A 127 4.51 13.64 11.52
N VAL A 128 3.93 12.90 10.56
CA VAL A 128 2.73 12.09 10.82
C VAL A 128 3.02 11.04 11.88
N ALA A 129 4.18 10.37 11.83
CA ALA A 129 4.59 9.42 12.86
C ALA A 129 4.61 10.05 14.27
N GLY A 130 5.09 11.30 14.40
CA GLY A 130 5.04 12.05 15.66
C GLY A 130 3.62 12.32 16.13
N ARG A 131 2.70 12.65 15.22
CA ARG A 131 1.26 12.76 15.52
C ARG A 131 0.65 11.43 15.94
N LEU A 132 1.02 10.31 15.31
CA LEU A 132 0.50 8.99 15.70
C LEU A 132 0.92 8.61 17.13
N ARG A 133 2.12 8.99 17.56
CA ARG A 133 2.55 8.82 18.95
C ARG A 133 1.64 9.52 19.94
N THR A 134 1.10 10.71 19.63
CA THR A 134 0.21 11.42 20.56
C THR A 134 -1.13 10.70 20.72
N ILE A 135 -1.58 9.98 19.69
CA ILE A 135 -2.78 9.14 19.73
C ILE A 135 -2.51 7.86 20.52
N VAL A 136 -1.38 7.22 20.27
CA VAL A 136 -1.00 5.95 20.90
C VAL A 136 -0.63 6.10 22.37
N GLY A 137 0.01 7.21 22.74
CA GLY A 137 0.52 7.45 24.08
C GLY A 137 1.94 6.93 24.31
N THR A 138 2.50 7.20 25.50
CA THR A 138 3.84 6.74 25.90
C THR A 138 3.79 5.28 26.38
N PRO A 139 4.85 4.47 26.19
CA PRO A 139 6.23 4.84 25.82
C PRO A 139 6.56 4.87 24.31
N CYS A 140 5.57 4.79 23.43
CA CYS A 140 5.74 4.63 21.97
C CYS A 140 6.87 5.45 21.31
N PHE A 141 7.73 4.76 20.55
CA PHE A 141 8.73 5.32 19.65
C PHE A 141 8.21 5.36 18.19
N PRO A 142 7.97 6.55 17.61
CA PRO A 142 7.48 6.68 16.25
C PRO A 142 8.60 6.89 15.22
N PHE A 143 8.48 6.25 14.05
CA PHE A 143 9.30 6.57 12.88
C PHE A 143 8.55 6.25 11.57
N SER A 144 9.12 6.63 10.43
CA SER A 144 8.49 6.40 9.11
C SER A 144 9.36 5.54 8.20
N VAL A 145 8.70 4.74 7.35
CA VAL A 145 9.27 4.05 6.19
C VAL A 145 8.64 4.66 4.94
N SER A 146 9.37 5.57 4.30
CA SER A 146 8.83 6.42 3.24
C SER A 146 9.43 6.08 1.87
N GLN A 147 8.75 6.53 0.81
CA GLN A 147 9.26 6.51 -0.58
C GLN A 147 9.50 5.11 -1.18
N GLN A 148 8.90 4.08 -0.61
CA GLN A 148 8.88 2.72 -1.17
C GLN A 148 7.50 2.32 -1.72
N GLN A 149 6.50 3.21 -1.65
CA GLN A 149 5.12 2.96 -2.09
C GLN A 149 4.61 1.61 -1.60
N GLY A 150 4.13 0.76 -2.50
CA GLY A 150 3.62 -0.56 -2.19
C GLY A 150 4.66 -1.50 -1.57
N ALA A 151 5.95 -1.22 -1.66
CA ALA A 151 6.95 -2.02 -0.97
C ALA A 151 7.11 -1.64 0.51
N SER A 152 6.64 -0.46 0.94
CA SER A 152 6.85 0.07 2.30
C SER A 152 6.39 -0.87 3.41
N LEU A 153 5.24 -1.53 3.22
CA LEU A 153 4.71 -2.47 4.22
C LEU A 153 5.69 -3.62 4.50
N PHE A 154 6.35 -4.15 3.48
CA PHE A 154 7.24 -5.30 3.64
C PHE A 154 8.51 -4.93 4.37
N THR A 155 9.07 -3.74 4.11
CA THR A 155 10.14 -3.18 4.94
C THR A 155 9.67 -2.97 6.38
N ALA A 156 8.46 -2.44 6.60
CA ALA A 156 7.93 -2.24 7.95
C ALA A 156 7.72 -3.56 8.71
N LEU A 157 7.23 -4.62 8.04
CA LEU A 157 7.06 -5.96 8.64
C LEU A 157 8.42 -6.62 8.96
N GLN A 158 9.41 -6.44 8.10
CA GLN A 158 10.78 -6.89 8.35
C GLN A 158 11.35 -6.18 9.59
N LEU A 159 11.28 -4.85 9.62
CA LEU A 159 11.72 -4.04 10.77
C LEU A 159 10.96 -4.39 12.04
N ALA A 160 9.66 -4.66 11.97
CA ALA A 160 8.88 -5.08 13.14
C ALA A 160 9.39 -6.41 13.72
N THR A 161 9.75 -7.36 12.85
CA THR A 161 10.35 -8.63 13.28
C THR A 161 11.71 -8.40 13.92
N ASP A 162 12.56 -7.61 13.27
CA ASP A 162 13.91 -7.31 13.76
C ASP A 162 13.89 -6.55 15.08
N LEU A 163 12.99 -5.57 15.24
CA LEU A 163 12.79 -4.82 16.49
C LEU A 163 12.30 -5.72 17.62
N LEU A 164 11.35 -6.63 17.38
CA LEU A 164 10.89 -7.58 18.39
C LEU A 164 11.96 -8.63 18.75
N ILE A 165 12.99 -8.82 17.92
CA ILE A 165 14.15 -9.66 18.24
C ILE A 165 15.18 -8.84 19.04
N ALA A 166 15.49 -7.62 18.59
CA ALA A 166 16.51 -6.76 19.18
C ALA A 166 16.11 -6.17 20.53
N GLU A 167 14.81 -5.90 20.73
CA GLU A 167 14.25 -5.30 21.95
C GLU A 167 13.35 -6.32 22.67
N PRO A 168 13.88 -7.08 23.65
CA PRO A 168 13.13 -8.17 24.30
C PRO A 168 11.89 -7.69 25.06
N ASP A 169 11.94 -6.47 25.59
CA ASP A 169 10.84 -5.85 26.35
C ASP A 169 9.74 -5.31 25.44
N ALA A 170 10.04 -5.08 24.16
CA ALA A 170 9.02 -4.71 23.18
C ALA A 170 8.07 -5.88 22.92
N ARG A 171 6.78 -5.59 22.89
CA ARG A 171 5.71 -6.57 22.72
C ARG A 171 4.77 -6.22 21.58
N THR A 172 4.59 -4.94 21.28
CA THR A 172 3.55 -4.49 20.36
C THR A 172 4.07 -3.40 19.44
N ILE A 173 3.89 -3.60 18.14
CA ILE A 173 4.25 -2.65 17.09
C ILE A 173 3.00 -2.35 16.26
N LEU A 174 2.73 -1.07 16.04
CA LEU A 174 1.67 -0.62 15.13
C LEU A 174 2.29 -0.11 13.83
N ILE A 175 1.97 -0.76 12.72
CA ILE A 175 2.32 -0.29 11.38
C ILE A 175 1.09 0.43 10.83
N VAL A 176 1.27 1.66 10.34
CA VAL A 176 0.19 2.48 9.76
C VAL A 176 0.63 2.92 8.38
N ALA A 177 -0.21 2.78 7.37
CA ALA A 177 0.04 3.28 6.03
C ALA A 177 -1.09 4.22 5.62
N ALA A 178 -0.76 5.37 5.00
CA ALA A 178 -1.75 6.28 4.46
C ALA A 178 -1.24 7.01 3.22
N GLU A 179 -2.11 7.12 2.23
CA GLU A 179 -1.85 7.86 0.99
C GLU A 179 -2.99 8.86 0.77
N LYS A 180 -2.61 10.10 0.47
CA LYS A 180 -3.52 11.18 0.10
C LYS A 180 -2.93 11.91 -1.09
N TRP A 181 -3.58 11.77 -2.25
CA TRP A 181 -3.18 12.47 -3.45
C TRP A 181 -4.01 13.75 -3.56
N CYS A 182 -3.35 14.90 -3.37
CA CYS A 182 -3.98 16.21 -3.47
C CYS A 182 -3.36 17.02 -4.62
N PRO A 183 -4.12 17.97 -5.20
CA PRO A 183 -3.56 18.94 -6.14
C PRO A 183 -2.36 19.68 -5.50
N PRO A 184 -1.32 20.02 -6.28
CA PRO A 184 -1.19 19.90 -7.74
C PRO A 184 -0.73 18.50 -8.21
N PHE A 185 -0.59 17.52 -7.32
CA PHE A 185 0.02 16.25 -7.67
C PHE A 185 -0.96 15.38 -8.45
N SER A 186 -0.50 14.91 -9.61
CA SER A 186 -1.27 13.99 -10.45
C SER A 186 -1.55 12.68 -9.71
N ARG A 187 -2.82 12.25 -9.73
CA ARG A 187 -3.22 10.88 -9.36
C ARG A 187 -2.80 9.85 -10.40
N TRP A 188 -2.38 10.27 -11.58
CA TRP A 188 -1.87 9.39 -12.61
C TRP A 188 -0.35 9.29 -12.55
N THR A 189 0.14 8.05 -12.53
CA THR A 189 1.54 7.74 -12.79
C THR A 189 1.67 6.98 -14.10
N GLY A 190 2.44 7.55 -15.03
CA GLY A 190 2.53 7.02 -16.39
C GLY A 190 1.17 7.06 -17.11
N GLN A 191 0.94 6.10 -18.01
CA GLN A 191 -0.29 6.02 -18.81
C GLN A 191 -1.37 5.08 -18.22
N ALA A 192 -1.10 4.41 -17.09
CA ALA A 192 -1.92 3.27 -16.67
C ALA A 192 -2.26 3.19 -15.17
N ILE A 193 -1.50 3.83 -14.28
CA ILE A 193 -1.70 3.67 -12.84
C ILE A 193 -2.45 4.89 -12.31
N LEU A 194 -3.69 4.65 -11.88
CA LEU A 194 -4.50 5.62 -11.16
C LEU A 194 -4.36 5.39 -9.65
N HIS A 195 -3.99 6.43 -8.92
CA HIS A 195 -3.84 6.40 -7.47
C HIS A 195 -5.11 6.87 -6.74
N GLY A 196 -5.46 6.15 -5.69
CA GLY A 196 -6.54 6.47 -4.76
C GLY A 196 -6.02 6.86 -3.39
N ASP A 197 -6.89 7.49 -2.60
CA ASP A 197 -6.63 7.80 -1.19
C ASP A 197 -7.06 6.61 -0.32
N ALA A 198 -6.30 6.29 0.72
CA ALA A 198 -6.68 5.27 1.70
C ALA A 198 -5.78 5.33 2.93
N ALA A 199 -6.21 4.64 3.98
CA ALA A 199 -5.35 4.25 5.08
C ALA A 199 -5.56 2.80 5.50
N GLY A 200 -4.51 2.20 6.03
CA GLY A 200 -4.51 0.87 6.63
C GLY A 200 -3.60 0.84 7.85
N ALA A 201 -3.92 0.01 8.83
CA ALA A 201 -3.08 -0.26 9.98
C ALA A 201 -3.01 -1.76 10.27
N ILE A 202 -1.85 -2.23 10.71
CA ILE A 202 -1.58 -3.60 11.15
C ILE A 202 -0.98 -3.55 12.54
N LEU A 203 -1.57 -4.29 13.46
CA LEU A 203 -1.05 -4.49 14.80
C LEU A 203 -0.26 -5.79 14.86
N VAL A 204 1.03 -5.70 15.15
CA VAL A 204 1.96 -6.82 15.26
C VAL A 204 2.33 -7.02 16.73
N GLU A 205 2.15 -8.23 17.23
CA GLU A 205 2.35 -8.56 18.64
C GLU A 205 3.23 -9.80 18.81
N ARG A 206 4.05 -9.79 19.85
CA ARG A 206 4.74 -11.00 20.31
C ARG A 206 3.69 -12.02 20.75
N PRO A 207 3.81 -13.30 20.36
CA PRO A 207 2.82 -14.30 20.73
C PRO A 207 2.77 -14.52 22.24
N ALA A 208 1.57 -14.50 22.80
CA ALA A 208 1.25 -15.05 24.11
C ALA A 208 0.32 -16.27 23.93
N LEU A 209 0.14 -17.08 24.99
CA LEU A 209 -0.64 -18.33 24.95
C LEU A 209 -2.05 -18.20 24.34
N ALA A 210 -2.70 -17.04 24.51
CA ALA A 210 -4.04 -16.78 24.00
C ALA A 210 -4.08 -15.96 22.70
N THR A 211 -2.93 -15.47 22.21
CA THR A 211 -2.88 -14.59 21.05
C THR A 211 -3.20 -15.37 19.78
N ARG A 212 -4.19 -14.89 19.02
CA ARG A 212 -4.61 -15.46 17.73
C ARG A 212 -4.44 -14.42 16.65
N GLY A 213 -4.12 -14.87 15.43
CA GLY A 213 -3.88 -13.97 14.32
C GLY A 213 -3.13 -14.64 13.18
N LEU A 214 -2.54 -13.84 12.29
CA LEU A 214 -1.66 -14.33 11.23
C LEU A 214 -0.21 -14.30 11.73
N GLN A 215 0.44 -15.44 11.79
CA GLN A 215 1.85 -15.54 12.11
C GLN A 215 2.68 -14.99 10.94
N LEU A 216 3.51 -14.00 11.22
CA LEU A 216 4.49 -13.49 10.28
C LEU A 216 5.69 -14.44 10.27
N ILE A 217 5.79 -15.27 9.22
CA ILE A 217 6.88 -16.23 9.05
C ILE A 217 8.14 -15.50 8.56
N ASP A 218 7.96 -14.62 7.58
CA ASP A 218 9.04 -13.88 6.94
C ASP A 218 8.49 -12.64 6.23
N ALA A 219 9.30 -11.60 6.13
CA ALA A 219 9.03 -10.41 5.32
C ALA A 219 10.35 -9.84 4.80
N SER A 220 10.35 -9.42 3.54
CA SER A 220 11.51 -8.75 2.98
C SER A 220 11.11 -7.79 1.88
N ALA A 221 11.84 -6.67 1.78
CA ALA A 221 11.82 -5.80 0.62
C ALA A 221 13.25 -5.66 0.07
N HIS A 222 13.36 -5.61 -1.24
CA HIS A 222 14.64 -5.49 -1.93
C HIS A 222 14.60 -4.33 -2.91
N PRO A 223 15.64 -3.49 -2.97
CA PRO A 223 15.80 -2.57 -4.07
C PRO A 223 16.07 -3.37 -5.35
N LEU A 224 15.57 -2.87 -6.48
CA LEU A 224 15.93 -3.40 -7.77
C LEU A 224 17.44 -3.22 -8.00
N HIS A 225 18.13 -4.29 -8.38
CA HIS A 225 19.54 -4.22 -8.77
C HIS A 225 19.63 -3.40 -10.07
N ARG A 226 20.35 -2.27 -10.06
CA ARG A 226 20.43 -1.27 -11.15
C ARG A 226 20.58 -1.89 -12.55
N ALA A 227 19.71 -1.49 -13.49
CA ALA A 227 20.08 -1.24 -14.90
C ALA A 227 19.02 -0.41 -15.65
N SER A 228 18.69 0.80 -15.18
CA SER A 228 18.36 1.98 -16.00
C SER A 228 18.06 3.13 -15.05
N ALA A 229 18.57 4.33 -15.34
CA ALA A 229 18.44 5.50 -14.49
C ALA A 229 16.98 5.86 -14.15
N HIS A 230 16.02 5.45 -14.97
CA HIS A 230 14.58 5.52 -14.67
C HIS A 230 13.89 4.42 -15.50
N PRO A 231 13.50 3.27 -14.92
CA PRO A 231 12.66 2.34 -15.67
C PRO A 231 11.39 3.09 -16.10
N PRO A 232 10.97 2.98 -17.38
CA PRO A 232 9.76 3.66 -17.82
C PRO A 232 8.60 3.16 -16.96
N LEU A 233 7.86 4.09 -16.36
CA LEU A 233 6.63 3.81 -15.62
C LEU A 233 5.51 3.50 -16.63
N SER A 234 5.71 2.41 -17.36
CA SER A 234 4.82 1.85 -18.35
C SER A 234 4.54 0.40 -17.98
N ARG A 235 3.44 -0.15 -18.51
CA ARG A 235 3.11 -1.57 -18.33
C ARG A 235 4.24 -2.49 -18.79
N ALA A 236 4.85 -2.19 -19.94
CA ALA A 236 6.01 -2.93 -20.42
C ALA A 236 7.21 -2.85 -19.45
N GLY A 237 7.43 -1.69 -18.81
CA GLY A 237 8.44 -1.53 -17.77
C GLY A 237 8.18 -2.42 -16.55
N ILE A 238 6.93 -2.50 -16.08
CA ILE A 238 6.52 -3.41 -14.99
C ILE A 238 6.82 -4.86 -15.36
N GLU A 239 6.40 -5.30 -16.54
CA GLU A 239 6.61 -6.66 -17.04
C GLU A 239 8.10 -7.00 -17.21
N CYS A 240 8.94 -6.08 -17.70
CA CYS A 240 10.35 -6.35 -17.95
C CYS A 240 11.26 -6.23 -16.72
N VAL A 241 10.92 -5.34 -15.78
CA VAL A 241 11.83 -4.97 -14.68
C VAL A 241 11.30 -5.47 -13.33
N TRP A 242 10.06 -5.12 -12.98
CA TRP A 242 9.53 -5.44 -11.66
C TRP A 242 9.07 -6.89 -11.55
N ALA A 243 8.43 -7.45 -12.57
CA ALA A 243 7.94 -8.83 -12.52
C ALA A 243 9.08 -9.85 -12.27
N PRO A 244 10.19 -9.87 -13.01
CA PRO A 244 11.27 -10.83 -12.77
C PRO A 244 11.91 -10.67 -11.38
N ALA A 245 12.13 -9.44 -10.95
CA ALA A 245 12.69 -9.15 -9.64
C ALA A 245 11.76 -9.58 -8.50
N LEU A 246 10.45 -9.36 -8.67
CA LEU A 246 9.44 -9.77 -7.70
C LEU A 246 9.36 -11.30 -7.62
N LEU A 247 9.29 -12.00 -8.75
CA LEU A 247 9.27 -13.45 -8.77
C LEU A 247 10.51 -14.05 -8.11
N SER A 248 11.70 -13.50 -8.41
CA SER A 248 12.94 -13.91 -7.74
C SER A 248 12.89 -13.69 -6.23
N THR A 249 12.31 -12.57 -5.78
CA THR A 249 12.12 -12.28 -4.35
C THR A 249 11.19 -13.30 -3.69
N ILE A 250 10.10 -13.66 -4.37
CA ILE A 250 9.14 -14.67 -3.93
C ILE A 250 9.80 -16.05 -3.87
N ASP A 251 10.48 -16.48 -4.93
CA ASP A 251 11.15 -17.78 -5.00
C ASP A 251 12.21 -17.93 -3.91
N ALA A 252 13.01 -16.88 -3.68
CA ALA A 252 13.99 -16.87 -2.60
C ALA A 252 13.31 -17.05 -1.22
N MET A 253 12.20 -16.37 -0.97
CA MET A 253 11.45 -16.52 0.29
C MET A 253 10.88 -17.92 0.45
N LEU A 254 10.22 -18.47 -0.58
CA LEU A 254 9.66 -19.82 -0.53
C LEU A 254 10.75 -20.88 -0.33
N ALA A 255 11.88 -20.75 -1.03
CA ALA A 255 13.03 -21.64 -0.90
C ALA A 255 13.62 -21.62 0.52
N ARG A 256 13.76 -20.44 1.15
CA ARG A 256 14.24 -20.32 2.55
C ARG A 256 13.37 -21.10 3.54
N HIS A 257 12.08 -21.23 3.27
CA HIS A 257 11.12 -21.93 4.14
C HIS A 257 10.78 -23.34 3.65
N GLY A 258 11.48 -23.86 2.63
CA GLY A 258 11.24 -25.18 2.08
C GLY A 258 9.83 -25.37 1.51
N LEU A 259 9.20 -24.29 1.04
CA LEU A 259 7.86 -24.30 0.47
C LEU A 259 7.92 -24.38 -1.05
N HIS A 260 6.97 -25.12 -1.62
CA HIS A 260 6.69 -25.10 -3.05
C HIS A 260 5.60 -24.06 -3.35
N SER A 261 5.61 -23.52 -4.58
CA SER A 261 4.62 -22.54 -5.05
C SER A 261 3.18 -23.00 -4.86
N ASN A 262 2.89 -24.28 -5.14
CA ASN A 262 1.57 -24.89 -4.99
C ASN A 262 1.12 -25.14 -3.53
N GLY A 263 1.95 -24.81 -2.54
CA GLY A 263 1.64 -24.99 -1.11
C GLY A 263 0.91 -23.79 -0.48
N LEU A 264 0.61 -22.76 -1.26
CA LEU A 264 -0.03 -21.53 -0.77
C LEU A 264 -1.55 -21.62 -0.89
N ALA A 265 -2.26 -21.19 0.15
CA ALA A 265 -3.72 -21.12 0.15
C ALA A 265 -4.24 -19.87 -0.56
N ALA A 266 -3.48 -18.76 -0.51
CA ALA A 266 -3.83 -17.52 -1.19
C ALA A 266 -2.59 -16.66 -1.46
N THR A 267 -2.75 -15.74 -2.40
CA THR A 267 -1.83 -14.62 -2.60
C THR A 267 -2.57 -13.29 -2.50
N VAL A 268 -1.93 -12.30 -1.87
CA VAL A 268 -2.46 -10.94 -1.73
C VAL A 268 -1.49 -9.98 -2.40
N GLY A 269 -1.83 -9.56 -3.62
CA GLY A 269 -1.02 -8.64 -4.42
C GLY A 269 -1.38 -7.18 -4.24
N GLN A 270 -0.93 -6.35 -5.18
CA GLN A 270 -1.35 -4.94 -5.31
C GLN A 270 -2.16 -4.66 -6.56
N ALA A 271 -3.09 -3.72 -6.48
CA ALA A 271 -3.97 -3.31 -7.58
C ALA A 271 -3.25 -2.41 -8.61
N ILE A 272 -1.98 -2.69 -8.91
CA ILE A 272 -1.13 -1.82 -9.73
C ILE A 272 -1.19 -2.16 -11.22
N ASP A 273 -1.16 -3.46 -11.55
CA ASP A 273 -1.30 -3.95 -12.92
C ASP A 273 -1.90 -5.36 -12.91
N PRO A 274 -3.07 -5.59 -13.53
CA PRO A 274 -3.73 -6.88 -13.51
C PRO A 274 -2.89 -8.00 -14.15
N LYS A 275 -2.04 -7.66 -15.13
CA LYS A 275 -1.15 -8.65 -15.74
C LYS A 275 -0.04 -9.10 -14.82
N LEU A 276 0.49 -8.20 -13.98
CA LEU A 276 1.45 -8.56 -12.94
C LEU A 276 0.80 -9.51 -11.93
N ASP A 277 -0.42 -9.22 -11.50
CA ASP A 277 -1.20 -10.08 -10.61
C ASP A 277 -1.43 -11.47 -11.23
N ASP A 278 -1.83 -11.53 -12.50
CA ASP A 278 -1.98 -12.78 -13.26
C ASP A 278 -0.67 -13.56 -13.42
N LEU A 279 0.45 -12.86 -13.60
CA LEU A 279 1.77 -13.45 -13.71
C LEU A 279 2.20 -14.09 -12.38
N VAL A 280 2.01 -13.39 -11.26
CA VAL A 280 2.31 -13.93 -9.92
C VAL A 280 1.38 -15.10 -9.59
N CYS A 281 0.08 -14.98 -9.87
CA CYS A 281 -0.89 -16.06 -9.66
C CYS A 281 -0.52 -17.32 -10.44
N ARG A 282 -0.16 -17.20 -11.73
CA ARG A 282 0.31 -18.33 -12.54
C ARG A 282 1.61 -18.93 -12.02
N HIS A 283 2.56 -18.09 -11.61
CA HIS A 283 3.83 -18.54 -11.03
C HIS A 283 3.63 -19.35 -9.74
N LEU A 284 2.66 -18.93 -8.93
CA LEU A 284 2.32 -19.58 -7.66
C LEU A 284 1.32 -20.74 -7.80
N GLY A 285 0.64 -20.87 -8.94
CA GLY A 285 -0.43 -21.86 -9.11
C GLY A 285 -1.67 -21.58 -8.26
N VAL A 286 -1.90 -20.32 -7.89
CA VAL A 286 -3.07 -19.87 -7.10
C VAL A 286 -3.96 -18.94 -7.92
N CYS A 287 -5.22 -18.81 -7.53
CA CYS A 287 -6.14 -17.83 -8.13
C CYS A 287 -6.10 -16.50 -7.36
N SER A 288 -6.23 -15.39 -8.08
CA SER A 288 -6.42 -14.07 -7.46
C SER A 288 -7.79 -14.00 -6.80
N THR A 289 -7.86 -13.47 -5.59
CA THR A 289 -9.07 -13.42 -4.76
C THR A 289 -9.82 -12.09 -4.83
N GLU A 290 -9.29 -11.08 -5.54
CA GLU A 290 -9.77 -9.69 -5.47
C GLU A 290 -10.18 -9.13 -6.85
N PRO A 291 -11.02 -8.07 -6.89
CA PRO A 291 -11.42 -7.43 -8.13
C PRO A 291 -10.21 -6.93 -8.93
N ARG A 292 -10.16 -7.29 -10.21
CA ARG A 292 -9.03 -7.01 -11.10
C ARG A 292 -8.78 -5.52 -11.41
N ARG A 293 -9.68 -4.60 -11.04
CA ARG A 293 -9.61 -3.19 -11.49
C ARG A 293 -10.06 -2.23 -10.39
N CYS A 294 -9.11 -1.78 -9.58
CA CYS A 294 -9.29 -0.72 -8.59
C CYS A 294 -8.16 0.31 -8.76
N ALA A 295 -8.36 1.53 -8.26
CA ALA A 295 -7.27 2.48 -8.11
C ALA A 295 -6.23 1.93 -7.11
N TYR A 296 -4.96 2.17 -7.39
CA TYR A 296 -3.84 1.76 -6.55
C TYR A 296 -3.76 2.64 -5.31
N LEU A 297 -3.73 2.03 -4.12
CA LEU A 297 -3.79 2.75 -2.84
C LEU A 297 -2.39 2.97 -2.21
N GLY A 298 -1.34 2.91 -3.03
CA GLY A 298 0.05 3.09 -2.62
C GLY A 298 0.47 2.21 -1.44
N ALA A 299 1.05 2.81 -0.40
CA ALA A 299 1.50 2.07 0.79
C ALA A 299 0.37 1.36 1.57
N ALA A 300 -0.88 1.81 1.46
CA ALA A 300 -2.03 1.20 2.13
C ALA A 300 -2.60 -0.01 1.40
N ASP A 301 -2.27 -0.20 0.11
CA ASP A 301 -2.92 -1.16 -0.79
C ASP A 301 -2.87 -2.61 -0.27
N SER A 302 -1.68 -3.07 0.12
CA SER A 302 -1.51 -4.45 0.64
C SER A 302 -2.22 -4.68 1.98
N ILE A 303 -2.39 -3.65 2.81
CA ILE A 303 -3.14 -3.76 4.07
C ILE A 303 -4.64 -3.88 3.77
N VAL A 304 -5.15 -3.02 2.90
CA VAL A 304 -6.55 -3.03 2.46
C VAL A 304 -6.91 -4.35 1.81
N ARG A 305 -6.09 -4.84 0.87
CA ARG A 305 -6.33 -6.11 0.18
C ARG A 305 -6.22 -7.30 1.12
N LEU A 306 -5.31 -7.29 2.09
CA LEU A 306 -5.25 -8.33 3.11
C LEU A 306 -6.54 -8.36 3.94
N ALA A 307 -7.05 -7.20 4.39
CA ALA A 307 -8.30 -7.12 5.14
C ALA A 307 -9.50 -7.65 4.34
N ARG A 308 -9.61 -7.30 3.05
CA ARG A 308 -10.66 -7.83 2.15
C ARG A 308 -10.56 -9.34 1.94
N THR A 309 -9.36 -9.85 1.71
CA THR A 309 -9.13 -11.28 1.54
C THR A 309 -9.48 -12.05 2.81
N LEU A 310 -9.17 -11.52 3.99
CA LEU A 310 -9.56 -12.13 5.28
C LEU A 310 -11.06 -11.99 5.59
N GLY A 311 -11.73 -10.97 5.05
CA GLY A 311 -13.18 -10.79 5.15
C GLY A 311 -13.97 -11.75 4.26
N SER A 312 -13.42 -12.07 3.08
CA SER A 312 -14.06 -12.92 2.07
C SER A 312 -13.69 -14.41 2.17
N HIS A 313 -12.52 -14.73 2.72
CA HIS A 313 -11.99 -16.10 2.78
C HIS A 313 -11.64 -16.50 4.21
N ARG A 314 -11.98 -17.74 4.57
CA ARG A 314 -11.60 -18.35 5.85
C ARG A 314 -10.40 -19.26 5.65
N PHE A 315 -9.30 -18.93 6.32
CA PHE A 315 -8.08 -19.73 6.34
C PHE A 315 -8.06 -20.73 7.50
N THR A 316 -7.50 -21.90 7.26
CA THR A 316 -7.22 -22.93 8.27
C THR A 316 -5.83 -22.74 8.88
N SER A 317 -5.53 -23.38 10.01
CA SER A 317 -4.21 -23.25 10.64
C SER A 317 -3.04 -23.81 9.83
N GLN A 318 -3.33 -24.56 8.76
CA GLN A 318 -2.33 -25.08 7.84
C GLN A 318 -2.08 -24.15 6.65
N ASP A 319 -2.95 -23.16 6.45
CA ASP A 319 -2.88 -22.30 5.28
C ASP A 319 -1.70 -21.34 5.36
N ARG A 320 -1.13 -21.06 4.19
CA ARG A 320 -0.07 -20.08 3.99
C ARG A 320 -0.56 -19.03 3.02
N ILE A 321 -0.29 -17.77 3.36
CA ILE A 321 -0.69 -16.61 2.57
C ILE A 321 0.59 -15.90 2.17
N LEU A 322 0.77 -15.66 0.87
CA LEU A 322 1.88 -14.85 0.38
C LEU A 322 1.36 -13.47 -0.02
N MET A 323 1.82 -12.45 0.68
CA MET A 323 1.61 -11.06 0.29
C MET A 323 2.76 -10.61 -0.60
N TRP A 324 2.47 -9.77 -1.59
CA TRP A 324 3.49 -9.16 -2.43
C TRP A 324 3.11 -7.75 -2.88
N GLY A 325 4.12 -6.98 -3.27
CA GLY A 325 3.93 -5.65 -3.81
C GLY A 325 5.19 -5.09 -4.46
N ILE A 326 5.00 -3.99 -5.18
CA ILE A 326 6.09 -3.27 -5.82
C ILE A 326 6.03 -1.79 -5.47
N GLY A 327 7.19 -1.20 -5.30
CA GLY A 327 7.37 0.24 -5.22
C GLY A 327 7.83 0.76 -6.57
N LEU A 328 7.11 1.73 -7.14
CA LEU A 328 7.52 2.35 -8.40
C LEU A 328 8.83 3.15 -8.27
N GLY A 329 9.28 3.42 -7.04
CA GLY A 329 10.62 3.93 -6.72
C GLY A 329 11.74 2.90 -6.88
N GLY A 330 11.44 1.68 -7.34
CA GLY A 330 12.44 0.65 -7.62
C GLY A 330 12.62 -0.35 -6.48
N TYR A 331 11.52 -0.80 -5.88
CA TYR A 331 11.53 -1.81 -4.82
C TYR A 331 10.55 -2.94 -5.15
N THR A 332 10.87 -4.14 -4.69
CA THR A 332 9.94 -5.29 -4.61
C THR A 332 9.85 -5.72 -3.16
N GLY A 333 8.71 -6.28 -2.76
CA GLY A 333 8.58 -6.84 -1.42
C GLY A 333 7.56 -7.97 -1.37
N CYS A 334 7.77 -8.86 -0.40
CA CYS A 334 6.82 -9.91 -0.07
C CYS A 334 6.85 -10.24 1.41
N ALA A 335 5.78 -10.86 1.89
CA ALA A 335 5.69 -11.43 3.22
C ALA A 335 4.97 -12.78 3.16
N LEU A 336 5.45 -13.72 3.97
CA LEU A 336 4.87 -15.03 4.13
C LEU A 336 4.17 -15.10 5.48
N LEU A 337 2.88 -15.41 5.46
CA LEU A 337 2.04 -15.51 6.65
C LEU A 337 1.51 -16.94 6.80
N ALA A 338 1.33 -17.38 8.05
CA ALA A 338 0.54 -18.56 8.37
C ALA A 338 -0.69 -18.17 9.19
N ALA A 339 -1.84 -18.76 8.88
CA ALA A 339 -3.00 -18.57 9.72
C ALA A 339 -2.78 -19.32 11.05
N HIS A 340 -2.81 -18.59 12.18
CA HIS A 340 -2.82 -19.16 13.53
C HIS A 340 -4.10 -18.75 14.29
N GLY A 341 -5.12 -18.38 13.53
CA GLY A 341 -6.33 -17.71 13.96
C GLY A 341 -6.69 -16.57 13.01
N PHE A 342 -7.71 -15.79 13.37
CA PHE A 342 -8.13 -14.64 12.60
C PHE A 342 -7.81 -13.37 13.38
N PRO A 343 -7.12 -12.39 12.78
CA PRO A 343 -7.00 -11.08 13.39
C PRO A 343 -8.36 -10.38 13.41
N SER A 344 -8.52 -9.44 14.34
CA SER A 344 -9.68 -8.54 14.32
C SER A 344 -9.58 -7.60 13.12
N ILE A 345 -10.66 -7.43 12.35
CA ILE A 345 -10.68 -6.52 11.20
C ILE A 345 -11.63 -5.37 11.53
N LEU A 346 -11.12 -4.15 11.46
CA LEU A 346 -11.80 -2.93 11.85
C LEU A 346 -11.96 -2.00 10.63
N GLY A 347 -13.11 -1.32 10.55
CA GLY A 347 -13.42 -0.39 9.46
C GLY A 347 -14.26 -1.00 8.34
N ASP A 348 -14.63 -0.15 7.38
CA ASP A 348 -15.45 -0.52 6.23
C ASP A 348 -14.60 -1.32 5.23
N VAL A 349 -14.68 -2.65 5.32
CA VAL A 349 -13.98 -3.54 4.40
C VAL A 349 -14.68 -3.59 3.04
N ASP A 350 -15.99 -3.36 2.96
CA ASP A 350 -16.76 -3.04 1.76
C ASP A 350 -18.21 -2.69 2.17
N SER A 351 -18.59 -1.40 2.21
CA SER A 351 -19.99 -0.97 2.33
C SER A 351 -20.67 -0.88 0.94
N HIS A 352 -20.50 -1.92 0.12
CA HIS A 352 -21.20 -2.07 -1.15
C HIS A 352 -21.83 -3.45 -1.28
N ASN A 353 -22.93 -3.62 -0.54
CA ASN A 353 -24.03 -4.45 -0.99
C ASN A 353 -25.34 -3.68 -0.71
N SER A 354 -26.20 -3.61 -1.73
CA SER A 354 -27.59 -3.10 -1.72
C SER A 354 -27.79 -1.59 -1.93
N ALA A 355 -27.88 -1.17 -3.20
CA ALA A 355 -29.08 -0.53 -3.78
C ALA A 355 -28.95 -0.45 -5.31
#